data_AF-A0A9D5EUG0-F1
#
_entry.id   AF-A0A9D5EUG0-F1
#
_cell.length_a   1.000
_cell.length_b   1.000
_cell.length_c   1.000
_cell.angle_alpha   90.00
_cell.angle_beta   90.00
_cell.angle_gamma   90.00
#
_symmetry.space_group_name_H-M   'P 1'
#
loop_
_entity.id
_entity.type
_entity.pdbx_description
1 polymer ?
#
loop_
_entity_poly.entity_id
_entity_poly.type
_entity_poly.pdbx_seq_one_letter_code
_entity_poly.pdbx_strand_id
1 'polypeptide(L)'
;MSAEDEALKRKFRGLEGGQLRVDSLFRVRGLNIFEEHGWLFFTASSITPPHNAIASYGVDFGVPKLLRVEWHDPESPFRASGPQGAMQGGTIIADYTVPVAARIPDSLLEDKRRNGGGFRLKIRIHPDGPLIGWDLSGPLASGPDGSRFRHAGGDFQEAYIFNGKALRKGWYIHPKTGERFETDF
;
A
#
# COMPACT_ATOMS: atom_id res chain seq x y z
N MET A 1 6.81 -23.33 12.15
CA MET A 1 7.05 -21.92 11.77
C MET A 1 8.45 -21.86 11.17
N SER A 2 8.62 -21.22 10.01
CA SER A 2 9.93 -21.18 9.35
C SER A 2 10.90 -20.22 10.07
N ALA A 3 12.20 -20.33 9.81
CA ALA A 3 13.19 -19.38 10.34
C ALA A 3 12.95 -17.94 9.85
N GLU A 4 12.45 -17.80 8.62
CA GLU A 4 12.04 -16.51 8.06
C GLU A 4 10.84 -15.92 8.82
N ASP A 5 9.83 -16.74 9.11
CA ASP A 5 8.66 -16.31 9.88
C ASP A 5 9.04 -15.82 11.28
N GLU A 6 9.99 -16.52 11.93
CA GLU A 6 10.52 -16.09 13.22
C GLU A 6 11.26 -14.76 13.14
N ALA A 7 12.08 -14.57 12.11
CA ALA A 7 12.79 -13.31 11.88
C ALA A 7 11.80 -12.16 11.65
N LEU A 8 10.76 -12.38 10.85
CA LEU A 8 9.72 -11.39 10.59
C LEU A 8 8.91 -11.07 11.85
N LYS A 9 8.51 -12.07 12.65
CA LYS A 9 7.84 -11.84 13.96
C LYS A 9 8.70 -11.01 14.91
N ARG A 10 10.01 -11.20 14.90
CA ARG A 10 10.94 -10.41 15.72
C ARG A 10 11.05 -8.98 15.18
N LYS A 11 11.22 -8.82 13.86
CA LYS A 11 11.33 -7.52 13.18
C LYS A 11 10.12 -6.62 13.42
N PHE A 12 8.92 -7.17 13.21
CA PHE A 12 7.65 -6.43 13.31
C PHE A 12 6.98 -6.52 14.69
N ARG A 13 7.68 -7.01 15.71
CA ARG A 13 7.16 -7.08 17.08
C ARG A 13 6.62 -5.71 17.52
N GLY A 14 5.39 -5.71 18.03
CA GLY A 14 4.66 -4.51 18.47
C GLY A 14 3.87 -3.82 17.37
N LEU A 15 3.78 -4.42 16.18
CA LEU A 15 2.86 -4.01 15.12
C LEU A 15 1.75 -5.07 15.00
N GLU A 16 0.51 -4.67 15.26
CA GLU A 16 -0.68 -5.56 15.18
C GLU A 16 -1.49 -5.31 13.89
N GLY A 17 -1.00 -4.42 13.04
CA GLY A 17 -1.72 -3.90 11.88
C GLY A 17 -1.54 -2.40 11.75
N GLY A 18 -2.32 -1.79 10.87
CA GLY A 18 -2.23 -0.36 10.63
C GLY A 18 -3.33 0.19 9.75
N GLN A 19 -3.15 1.44 9.35
CA GLN A 19 -3.98 2.04 8.32
C GLN A 19 -3.52 1.55 6.94
N LEU A 20 -4.46 1.17 6.11
CA LEU A 20 -4.23 0.88 4.69
C LEU A 20 -4.68 2.09 3.87
N ARG A 21 -3.90 2.44 2.86
CA ARG A 21 -4.30 3.34 1.80
C ARG A 21 -4.08 2.66 0.46
N VAL A 22 -5.11 2.64 -0.39
CA VAL A 22 -5.02 2.13 -1.76
C VAL A 22 -5.45 3.22 -2.71
N ASP A 23 -4.59 3.56 -3.67
CA ASP A 23 -4.91 4.49 -4.76
C ASP A 23 -4.41 3.94 -6.10
N SER A 24 -4.62 4.68 -7.17
CA SER A 24 -4.25 4.29 -8.53
C SER A 24 -3.82 5.49 -9.36
N LEU A 25 -2.96 5.26 -10.35
CA LEU A 25 -2.56 6.26 -11.35
C LEU A 25 -3.46 6.29 -12.60
N PHE A 26 -4.34 5.30 -12.74
CA PHE A 26 -5.29 5.14 -13.83
C PHE A 26 -6.55 4.45 -13.32
N ARG A 27 -7.61 4.41 -14.12
CA ARG A 27 -8.83 3.70 -13.72
C ARG A 27 -8.58 2.20 -13.65
N VAL A 28 -8.76 1.62 -12.47
CA VAL A 28 -8.65 0.17 -12.22
C VAL A 28 -10.05 -0.40 -11.98
N ARG A 29 -10.34 -1.58 -12.53
CA ARG A 29 -11.63 -2.27 -12.43
C ARG A 29 -11.43 -3.68 -11.89
N GLY A 30 -12.32 -4.11 -11.00
CA GLY A 30 -12.26 -5.45 -10.42
C GLY A 30 -10.93 -5.73 -9.71
N LEU A 31 -10.47 -4.81 -8.85
CA LEU A 31 -9.20 -4.96 -8.14
C LEU A 31 -9.35 -5.97 -7.00
N ASN A 32 -8.47 -6.96 -6.97
CA ASN A 32 -8.25 -7.80 -5.80
C ASN A 32 -6.79 -7.70 -5.35
N ILE A 33 -6.61 -7.69 -4.03
CA ILE A 33 -5.31 -7.77 -3.39
C ILE A 33 -5.40 -8.90 -2.37
N PHE A 34 -4.54 -9.89 -2.50
CA PHE A 34 -4.44 -11.03 -1.59
C PHE A 34 -3.11 -10.98 -0.84
N GLU A 35 -3.10 -11.49 0.38
CA GLU A 35 -1.87 -11.70 1.15
C GLU A 35 -1.28 -13.10 0.90
N GLU A 36 -0.18 -13.44 1.57
CA GLU A 36 0.62 -14.66 1.31
C GLU A 36 -0.14 -16.00 1.42
N HIS A 37 -1.22 -16.09 2.20
CA HIS A 37 -2.03 -17.30 2.33
C HIS A 37 -3.23 -17.32 1.37
N GLY A 38 -3.37 -16.32 0.50
CA GLY A 38 -4.46 -16.19 -0.46
C GLY A 38 -5.75 -15.60 0.13
N TRP A 39 -5.73 -15.10 1.35
CA TRP A 39 -6.83 -14.34 1.93
C TRP A 39 -6.95 -12.98 1.27
N LEU A 40 -8.18 -12.49 1.13
CA LEU A 40 -8.43 -11.19 0.54
C LEU A 40 -8.00 -10.10 1.52
N PHE A 41 -6.98 -9.35 1.12
CA PHE A 41 -6.45 -8.22 1.87
C PHE A 41 -7.20 -6.92 1.56
N PHE A 42 -7.56 -6.72 0.28
CA PHE A 42 -8.34 -5.57 -0.16
C PHE A 42 -9.06 -5.88 -1.49
N THR A 43 -10.23 -5.29 -1.71
CA THR A 43 -10.91 -5.34 -3.00
C THR A 43 -11.63 -4.03 -3.32
N ALA A 44 -11.77 -3.73 -4.61
CA ALA A 44 -12.58 -2.62 -5.09
C ALA A 44 -13.15 -2.93 -6.48
N SER A 45 -14.44 -2.62 -6.69
CA SER A 45 -15.06 -2.75 -8.01
C SER A 45 -14.47 -1.75 -9.01
N SER A 46 -14.08 -0.57 -8.53
CA SER A 46 -13.37 0.45 -9.29
C SER A 46 -12.53 1.31 -8.36
N ILE A 47 -11.31 1.66 -8.78
CA ILE A 47 -10.53 2.78 -8.22
C ILE A 47 -10.23 3.73 -9.38
N THR A 48 -10.45 5.03 -9.18
CA THR A 48 -10.22 6.05 -10.20
C THR A 48 -9.45 7.20 -9.57
N PRO A 49 -8.36 7.70 -10.18
CA PRO A 49 -7.67 8.90 -9.70
C PRO A 49 -8.61 10.11 -9.66
N PRO A 50 -8.48 11.03 -8.69
CA PRO A 50 -7.52 11.04 -7.58
C PRO A 50 -8.05 10.32 -6.33
N HIS A 51 -9.12 9.53 -6.45
CA HIS A 51 -9.74 8.87 -5.30
C HIS A 51 -8.82 7.80 -4.72
N ASN A 52 -8.87 7.69 -3.40
CA ASN A 52 -8.18 6.67 -2.63
C ASN A 52 -9.19 5.95 -1.73
N ALA A 53 -8.90 4.70 -1.43
CA ALA A 53 -9.53 3.96 -0.35
C ALA A 53 -8.68 4.06 0.91
N ILE A 54 -9.32 4.26 2.05
CA ILE A 54 -8.70 4.23 3.37
C ILE A 54 -9.37 3.12 4.16
N ALA A 55 -8.58 2.21 4.70
CA ALA A 55 -9.06 1.08 5.50
C ALA A 55 -8.13 0.85 6.70
N SER A 56 -8.49 -0.09 7.56
CA SER A 56 -7.59 -0.66 8.55
C SER A 56 -7.31 -2.11 8.16
N TYR A 57 -6.14 -2.62 8.52
CA TYR A 57 -5.79 -4.02 8.31
C TYR A 57 -5.10 -4.58 9.55
N GLY A 58 -5.28 -5.89 9.76
CA GLY A 58 -4.56 -6.69 10.74
C GLY A 58 -4.12 -7.98 10.08
N VAL A 59 -2.87 -8.37 10.31
CA VAL A 59 -2.25 -9.58 9.75
C VAL A 59 -1.25 -10.14 10.77
N ASP A 60 -0.92 -11.43 10.67
CA ASP A 60 -0.17 -12.17 11.69
C ASP A 60 1.17 -11.56 12.11
N PHE A 61 1.84 -10.86 11.21
CA PHE A 61 3.13 -10.18 11.45
C PHE A 61 2.98 -8.66 11.61
N GLY A 62 1.76 -8.13 11.57
CA GLY A 62 1.48 -6.68 11.52
C GLY A 62 1.61 -6.05 10.12
N VAL A 63 2.32 -6.70 9.19
CA VAL A 63 2.34 -6.41 7.74
C VAL A 63 2.34 -7.70 6.92
N PRO A 64 1.80 -7.71 5.68
CA PRO A 64 1.87 -8.87 4.80
C PRO A 64 3.32 -9.12 4.34
N LYS A 65 3.68 -10.39 4.09
CA LYS A 65 4.99 -10.73 3.50
C LYS A 65 5.06 -10.32 2.05
N LEU A 66 4.02 -10.68 1.32
CA LEU A 66 3.82 -10.38 -0.09
C LEU A 66 2.37 -10.02 -0.31
N LEU A 67 2.12 -9.31 -1.41
CA LEU A 67 0.78 -9.05 -1.90
C LEU A 67 0.69 -9.53 -3.34
N ARG A 68 -0.35 -10.32 -3.65
CA ARG A 68 -0.77 -10.59 -5.02
C ARG A 68 -1.86 -9.59 -5.40
N VAL A 69 -1.60 -8.79 -6.42
CA VAL A 69 -2.46 -7.71 -6.88
C VAL A 69 -2.90 -8.03 -8.30
N GLU A 70 -4.20 -8.18 -8.50
CA GLU A 70 -4.79 -8.47 -9.81
C GLU A 70 -5.91 -7.50 -10.13
N TRP A 71 -6.09 -7.20 -11.42
CA TRP A 71 -7.23 -6.42 -11.89
C TRP A 71 -7.69 -6.84 -13.28
N HIS A 72 -8.93 -6.48 -13.59
CA HIS A 72 -9.66 -6.97 -14.73
C HIS A 72 -9.71 -5.96 -15.88
N ASP A 73 -9.91 -6.49 -17.08
CA ASP A 73 -10.29 -5.73 -18.27
C ASP A 73 -11.60 -4.95 -17.95
N PRO A 74 -11.60 -3.61 -18.10
CA PRO A 74 -12.78 -2.79 -17.89
C PRO A 74 -14.03 -3.21 -18.67
N GLU A 75 -13.84 -3.82 -19.85
CA GLU A 75 -14.91 -4.27 -20.75
C GLU A 75 -15.43 -5.67 -20.41
N SER A 76 -14.71 -6.40 -19.56
CA SER A 76 -15.09 -7.76 -19.15
C SER A 76 -15.99 -7.75 -17.91
N PRO A 77 -17.05 -8.58 -17.87
CA PRO A 77 -17.96 -8.61 -16.73
C PRO A 77 -17.35 -9.40 -15.56
N PHE A 78 -17.22 -8.74 -14.41
CA PHE A 78 -16.87 -9.35 -13.12
C PHE A 78 -17.96 -9.11 -12.07
N ARG A 79 -17.96 -9.90 -10.99
CA ARG A 79 -18.91 -9.78 -9.87
C ARG A 79 -18.20 -9.99 -8.54
N ALA A 80 -18.67 -9.34 -7.48
CA ALA A 80 -18.21 -9.59 -6.12
C ALA A 80 -18.83 -10.91 -5.60
N SER A 81 -18.29 -12.05 -6.02
CA SER A 81 -18.80 -13.39 -5.69
C SER A 81 -17.75 -14.33 -5.12
N GLY A 82 -16.49 -13.91 -5.06
CA GLY A 82 -15.42 -14.72 -4.49
C GLY A 82 -15.40 -14.71 -2.96
N PRO A 83 -14.53 -15.53 -2.36
CA PRO A 83 -14.29 -15.51 -0.93
C PRO A 83 -14.05 -14.08 -0.43
N GLN A 84 -14.71 -13.72 0.68
CA GLN A 84 -14.59 -12.39 1.31
C GLN A 84 -14.99 -11.21 0.40
N GLY A 85 -15.73 -11.47 -0.68
CA GLY A 85 -16.21 -10.45 -1.62
C GLY A 85 -15.25 -10.16 -2.77
N ALA A 86 -14.26 -11.03 -3.01
CA ALA A 86 -13.34 -10.89 -4.13
C ALA A 86 -14.08 -10.81 -5.48
N MET A 87 -13.54 -9.99 -6.38
CA MET A 87 -14.06 -9.83 -7.74
C MET A 87 -13.70 -11.07 -8.56
N GLN A 88 -14.71 -11.71 -9.16
CA GLN A 88 -14.55 -12.92 -9.95
C GLN A 88 -15.23 -12.80 -11.32
N GLY A 89 -14.73 -13.58 -12.27
CA GLY A 89 -15.14 -13.53 -13.66
C GLY A 89 -14.45 -12.39 -14.42
N GLY A 90 -14.71 -12.29 -15.72
CA GLY A 90 -14.01 -11.33 -16.58
C GLY A 90 -12.58 -11.78 -16.89
N THR A 91 -11.85 -10.93 -17.62
CA THR A 91 -10.49 -11.19 -18.07
C THR A 91 -9.53 -10.48 -17.13
N ILE A 92 -8.66 -11.22 -16.43
CA ILE A 92 -7.56 -10.62 -15.67
C ILE A 92 -6.50 -10.14 -16.67
N ILE A 93 -6.17 -8.85 -16.64
CA ILE A 93 -5.17 -8.23 -17.55
C ILE A 93 -3.86 -7.91 -16.85
N ALA A 94 -3.83 -8.11 -15.53
CA ALA A 94 -2.68 -7.88 -14.69
C ALA A 94 -2.77 -8.76 -13.45
N ASP A 95 -1.67 -9.45 -13.16
CA ASP A 95 -1.49 -10.26 -11.94
C ASP A 95 -0.02 -10.09 -11.53
N TYR A 96 0.20 -9.35 -10.43
CA TYR A 96 1.51 -9.00 -9.92
C TYR A 96 1.68 -9.51 -8.51
N THR A 97 2.82 -10.11 -8.21
CA THR A 97 3.21 -10.43 -6.82
C THR A 97 4.37 -9.52 -6.41
N VAL A 98 4.22 -8.82 -5.29
CA VAL A 98 5.24 -7.90 -4.76
C VAL A 98 5.59 -8.20 -3.31
N PRO A 99 6.89 -8.20 -2.94
CA PRO A 99 7.30 -8.31 -1.55
C PRO A 99 6.96 -7.02 -0.80
N VAL A 100 6.55 -7.13 0.46
CA VAL A 100 6.20 -5.99 1.33
C VAL A 100 7.08 -5.97 2.57
N ALA A 101 7.00 -7.00 3.43
CA ALA A 101 7.72 -7.04 4.70
C ALA A 101 9.25 -6.89 4.57
N ALA A 102 9.83 -7.48 3.52
CA ALA A 102 11.26 -7.38 3.25
C ALA A 102 11.73 -5.94 2.94
N ARG A 103 10.83 -5.09 2.43
CA ARG A 103 11.15 -3.74 1.95
C ARG A 103 11.09 -2.68 3.03
N ILE A 104 10.37 -2.95 4.12
CA ILE A 104 10.23 -2.01 5.23
C ILE A 104 11.55 -2.00 6.03
N PRO A 105 12.22 -0.85 6.20
CA PRO A 105 13.50 -0.78 6.88
C PRO A 105 13.36 -0.91 8.40
N ASP A 106 14.34 -1.53 9.06
CA ASP A 106 14.35 -1.69 10.53
C ASP A 106 14.36 -0.34 11.26
N SER A 107 15.03 0.67 10.70
CA SER A 107 15.09 2.02 11.26
C SER A 107 13.71 2.68 11.41
N LEU A 108 12.77 2.40 10.50
CA LEU A 108 11.38 2.85 10.62
C LEU A 108 10.68 2.21 11.82
N LEU A 109 10.87 0.91 12.00
CA LEU A 109 10.24 0.13 13.07
C LEU A 109 10.85 0.49 14.43
N GLU A 110 12.15 0.77 14.47
CA GLU A 110 12.82 1.31 15.65
C GLU A 110 12.31 2.70 16.04
N ASP A 111 12.12 3.61 15.07
CA ASP A 111 11.50 4.92 15.33
C ASP A 111 10.09 4.76 15.90
N LYS A 112 9.26 3.90 15.29
CA LYS A 112 7.92 3.59 15.78
C LYS A 112 7.95 3.06 17.23
N ARG A 113 8.87 2.13 17.54
CA ARG A 113 8.99 1.58 18.90
C ARG A 113 9.40 2.63 19.92
N ARG A 114 10.28 3.57 19.53
CA ARG A 114 10.77 4.63 20.42
C ARG A 114 9.77 5.76 20.61
N ASN A 115 9.12 6.18 19.53
CA ASN A 115 8.36 7.43 19.44
C ASN A 115 6.85 7.22 19.25
N GLY A 116 6.39 5.96 19.21
CA GLY A 116 5.00 5.60 18.95
C GLY A 116 4.52 6.03 17.55
N GLY A 117 3.20 6.15 17.40
CA GLY A 117 2.54 6.54 16.16
C GLY A 117 1.90 5.38 15.40
N GLY A 118 0.96 5.69 14.51
CA GLY A 118 0.27 4.70 13.69
C GLY A 118 1.12 4.31 12.48
N PHE A 119 1.15 3.03 12.13
CA PHE A 119 1.80 2.61 10.87
C PHE A 119 0.77 2.66 9.75
N ARG A 120 1.17 3.20 8.59
CA ARG A 120 0.34 3.22 7.39
C ARG A 120 1.03 2.50 6.25
N LEU A 121 0.40 1.46 5.74
CA LEU A 121 0.78 0.79 4.49
C LEU A 121 0.04 1.46 3.33
N LYS A 122 0.74 1.73 2.25
CA LYS A 122 0.19 2.39 1.06
C LYS A 122 0.46 1.54 -0.17
N ILE A 123 -0.55 1.37 -1.01
CA ILE A 123 -0.49 0.63 -2.27
C ILE A 123 -0.99 1.56 -3.36
N ARG A 124 -0.17 1.78 -4.39
CA ARG A 124 -0.53 2.59 -5.55
C ARG A 124 -0.49 1.72 -6.79
N ILE A 125 -1.62 1.60 -7.49
CA ILE A 125 -1.70 0.81 -8.71
C ILE A 125 -1.12 1.62 -9.88
N HIS A 126 -0.01 1.14 -10.43
CA HIS A 126 0.61 1.64 -11.66
C HIS A 126 0.42 0.58 -12.77
N PRO A 127 0.24 0.97 -14.06
CA PRO A 127 -0.03 0.02 -15.14
C PRO A 127 1.00 -1.11 -15.26
N ASP A 128 2.26 -0.80 -14.95
CA ASP A 128 3.38 -1.74 -14.99
C ASP A 128 3.68 -2.51 -13.69
N GLY A 129 2.84 -2.37 -12.66
CA GLY A 129 2.97 -3.10 -11.40
C GLY A 129 2.64 -2.24 -10.17
N PRO A 130 2.21 -2.85 -9.05
CA PRO A 130 1.86 -2.11 -7.85
C PRO A 130 3.10 -1.52 -7.16
N LEU A 131 2.92 -0.31 -6.65
CA LEU A 131 3.92 0.43 -5.88
C LEU A 131 3.58 0.35 -4.39
N ILE A 132 4.58 0.04 -3.57
CA ILE A 132 4.42 -0.10 -2.12
C ILE A 132 5.08 1.07 -1.41
N GLY A 133 4.35 1.71 -0.52
CA GLY A 133 4.84 2.81 0.31
C GLY A 133 4.40 2.67 1.75
N TRP A 134 5.02 3.46 2.62
CA TRP A 134 4.66 3.53 4.04
C TRP A 134 4.90 4.92 4.61
N ASP A 135 4.34 5.17 5.79
CA ASP A 135 4.73 6.25 6.72
C ASP A 135 4.25 5.93 8.14
N LEU A 136 4.72 6.74 9.09
CA LEU A 136 4.23 6.76 10.47
C LEU A 136 3.40 8.01 10.72
N SER A 137 2.21 7.86 11.29
CA SER A 137 1.39 8.98 11.76
C SER A 137 1.81 9.39 13.18
N GLY A 138 2.08 10.67 13.37
CA GLY A 138 2.32 11.28 14.67
C GLY A 138 1.03 11.86 15.29
N PRO A 139 1.00 12.06 16.61
CA PRO A 139 -0.13 12.72 17.30
C PRO A 139 -0.29 14.20 16.91
N LEU A 140 0.73 14.82 16.34
CA LEU A 140 0.74 16.22 15.87
C LEU A 140 1.40 16.32 14.49
N ALA A 141 1.21 17.45 13.81
CA ALA A 141 1.94 17.83 12.61
C ALA A 141 3.44 17.98 12.95
N SER A 142 4.21 16.89 12.80
CA SER A 142 5.61 16.81 13.20
C SER A 142 6.57 16.59 12.02
N GLY A 143 6.05 16.50 10.79
CA GLY A 143 6.87 16.43 9.59
C GLY A 143 7.54 17.78 9.29
N PRO A 144 8.70 17.81 8.62
CA PRO A 144 9.36 19.06 8.21
C PRO A 144 8.50 19.92 7.26
N ASP A 145 7.50 19.31 6.62
CA ASP A 145 6.48 19.95 5.78
C ASP A 145 5.19 20.31 6.55
N GLY A 146 5.17 20.15 7.89
CA GLY A 146 3.98 20.33 8.71
C GLY A 146 2.95 19.19 8.56
N SER A 147 3.30 18.09 7.90
CA SER A 147 2.42 16.93 7.81
C SER A 147 2.42 16.14 9.13
N ARG A 148 1.31 15.43 9.39
CA ARG A 148 1.23 14.47 10.51
C ARG A 148 1.97 13.16 10.22
N PHE A 149 2.53 13.00 9.03
CA PHE A 149 3.17 11.78 8.57
C PHE A 149 4.67 11.98 8.50
N ARG A 150 5.42 11.07 9.11
CA ARG A 150 6.89 11.07 9.07
C ARG A 150 7.40 9.75 8.50
N HIS A 151 8.67 9.74 8.10
CA HIS A 151 9.33 8.56 7.52
C HIS A 151 8.58 7.97 6.31
N ALA A 152 8.10 8.83 5.42
CA ALA A 152 7.57 8.38 4.15
C ALA A 152 8.67 7.67 3.34
N GLY A 153 8.37 6.46 2.85
CA GLY A 153 9.32 5.67 2.07
C GLY A 153 8.63 4.60 1.24
N GLY A 154 9.44 3.81 0.53
CA GLY A 154 9.02 2.79 -0.42
C GLY A 154 9.22 3.24 -1.86
N ASP A 155 8.38 2.75 -2.76
CA ASP A 155 8.42 3.13 -4.17
C ASP A 155 7.83 4.49 -4.44
N PHE A 156 7.06 5.04 -3.49
CA PHE A 156 6.41 6.32 -3.70
C PHE A 156 6.15 7.09 -2.41
N GLN A 157 5.99 8.39 -2.58
CA GLN A 157 5.52 9.32 -1.57
C GLN A 157 4.48 10.22 -2.21
N GLU A 158 3.37 10.43 -1.51
CA GLU A 158 2.30 11.30 -1.96
C GLU A 158 2.72 12.77 -1.89
N ALA A 159 2.13 13.59 -2.75
CA ALA A 159 2.20 15.03 -2.58
C ALA A 159 1.54 15.43 -1.25
N TYR A 160 2.12 16.43 -0.59
CA TYR A 160 1.47 17.08 0.54
C TYR A 160 0.66 18.26 0.02
N ILE A 161 -0.67 18.11 0.01
CA ILE A 161 -1.60 19.12 -0.48
C ILE A 161 -2.32 19.75 0.71
N PHE A 162 -2.27 21.07 0.81
CA PHE A 162 -2.98 21.86 1.81
C PHE A 162 -3.77 22.96 1.12
N ASN A 163 -5.08 23.05 1.40
CA ASN A 163 -6.00 23.99 0.74
C ASN A 163 -5.89 24.00 -0.80
N GLY A 164 -5.80 22.80 -1.40
CA GLY A 164 -5.70 22.63 -2.85
C GLY A 164 -4.34 22.97 -3.47
N LYS A 165 -3.35 23.39 -2.65
CA LYS A 165 -1.99 23.67 -3.11
C LYS A 165 -1.03 22.57 -2.67
N ALA A 166 -0.26 22.03 -3.62
CA ALA A 166 0.86 21.16 -3.29
C ALA A 166 1.95 21.98 -2.56
N LEU A 167 2.12 21.72 -1.26
CA LEU A 167 3.18 22.27 -0.43
C LEU A 167 4.48 21.47 -0.57
N ARG A 168 4.37 20.18 -0.89
CA ARG A 168 5.48 19.30 -1.26
C ARG A 168 5.02 18.38 -2.37
N LYS A 169 5.80 18.27 -3.45
CA LYS A 169 5.53 17.29 -4.50
C LYS A 169 5.69 15.86 -3.98
N GLY A 170 4.86 14.99 -4.51
CA GLY A 170 5.02 13.55 -4.41
C GLY A 170 6.06 13.06 -5.40
N TRP A 171 6.32 11.77 -5.34
CA TRP A 171 7.17 11.07 -6.28
C TRP A 171 6.85 9.59 -6.30
N TYR A 172 7.22 8.91 -7.38
CA TYR A 172 7.27 7.46 -7.43
C TYR A 172 8.45 6.96 -8.25
N ILE A 173 8.84 5.71 -8.02
CA ILE A 173 9.84 4.96 -8.79
C ILE A 173 9.07 4.03 -9.73
N HIS A 174 9.28 4.18 -11.03
CA HIS A 174 8.59 3.39 -12.04
C HIS A 174 9.00 1.91 -11.90
N PRO A 175 8.02 0.99 -11.83
CA PRO A 175 8.29 -0.37 -11.37
C PRO A 175 9.17 -1.18 -12.34
N LYS A 176 9.10 -0.88 -13.65
CA LYS A 176 9.96 -1.51 -14.67
C LYS A 176 11.32 -0.83 -14.89
N THR A 177 11.37 0.50 -14.94
CA THR A 177 12.58 1.23 -15.36
C THR A 177 13.45 1.65 -14.17
N GLY A 178 12.89 1.70 -12.95
CA GLY A 178 13.57 2.24 -11.77
C GLY A 178 13.73 3.76 -11.79
N GLU A 179 13.22 4.44 -12.81
CA GLU A 179 13.28 5.90 -12.92
C GLU A 179 12.32 6.56 -11.93
N ARG A 180 12.76 7.69 -11.34
CA ARG A 180 11.97 8.46 -10.38
C ARG A 180 11.22 9.59 -11.09
N PHE A 181 9.92 9.66 -10.86
CA PHE A 181 9.02 10.69 -11.38
C PHE A 181 8.46 11.54 -10.25
N GLU A 182 8.36 12.85 -10.43
CA GLU A 182 7.65 13.75 -9.51
C GLU A 182 6.14 13.76 -9.80
N THR A 183 5.32 13.90 -8.76
CA THR A 183 3.86 14.00 -8.87
C THR A 183 3.33 15.17 -8.05
N ASP A 184 2.20 15.75 -8.48
CA ASP A 184 1.51 16.81 -7.73
C ASP A 184 0.30 16.24 -6.94
N PHE A 185 0.24 14.92 -6.77
CA PHE A 185 -0.79 14.16 -6.07
C PHE A 185 -0.21 12.97 -5.29
#